data_AF-B6E505-F1
#
_entry.id   AF-B6E505-F1
#
_cell.length_a   1.000
_cell.length_b   1.000
_cell.length_c   1.000
_cell.angle_alpha   90.00
_cell.angle_beta   90.00
_cell.angle_gamma   90.00
#
_symmetry.space_group_name_H-M   'P 1'
#
loop_
_entity.id
_entity.type
_entity.pdbx_description
1 polymer ?
#
loop_
_entity_poly.entity_id
_entity_poly.type
_entity_poly.pdbx_seq_one_letter_code
_entity_poly.pdbx_strand_id
1 'polypeptide(L)'
;AQGKHIGKVVVQVLKEEPEAGPQVPRPTLMTAVSKTFCPAHKSYIITGGLGGFGLELAHWLVLRGAQKLVLTSRSGIRTGYQAKQVREWRRQGVQVLVSTSNASSLDGARNLIAEASQLGPVGGVFNLAVVLRDAVLENQTPEFFQDVNKPKYSGTVNLDRVTRAACPELD
;
A
#
# COMPACT_ATOMS: atom_id res chain seq x y z
N ALA A 1 10.00 -22.93 -32.68
CA ALA A 1 10.23 -21.61 -33.29
C ALA A 1 10.08 -21.74 -34.81
N GLN A 2 9.34 -20.85 -35.49
CA GLN A 2 9.01 -21.01 -36.93
C GLN A 2 10.15 -20.64 -37.90
N GLY A 3 11.30 -20.15 -37.44
CA GLY A 3 12.51 -19.99 -38.25
C GLY A 3 12.44 -19.01 -39.43
N LYS A 4 11.54 -18.02 -39.41
CA LYS A 4 11.24 -17.15 -40.56
C LYS A 4 12.21 -15.99 -40.80
N HIS A 5 13.22 -15.77 -39.96
CA HIS A 5 14.12 -14.63 -40.07
C HIS A 5 15.57 -15.04 -40.29
N ILE A 6 16.32 -14.21 -41.02
CA ILE A 6 17.79 -14.25 -41.08
C ILE A 6 18.28 -12.94 -40.48
N GLY A 7 19.15 -12.99 -39.47
CA GLY A 7 19.61 -11.80 -38.74
C GLY A 7 18.80 -11.51 -37.47
N LYS A 8 18.70 -10.22 -37.08
CA LYS A 8 18.06 -9.76 -35.84
C LYS A 8 16.61 -9.31 -36.09
N VAL A 9 15.72 -9.61 -35.15
CA VAL A 9 14.40 -8.95 -35.05
C VAL A 9 14.55 -7.75 -34.14
N VAL A 10 14.27 -6.56 -34.66
CA VAL A 10 14.42 -5.29 -33.93
C VAL A 10 13.05 -4.63 -33.77
N VAL A 11 12.76 -4.14 -32.57
CA VAL A 11 11.57 -3.32 -32.28
C VAL A 11 12.04 -1.89 -32.08
N GLN A 12 11.70 -1.00 -33.00
CA GLN A 12 12.02 0.42 -32.91
C GLN A 12 10.97 1.12 -32.03
N VAL A 13 11.40 1.66 -30.88
CA VAL A 13 10.53 2.43 -29.96
C VAL A 13 10.54 3.91 -30.31
N LEU A 14 11.72 4.45 -30.62
CA LEU A 14 11.92 5.84 -31.04
C LEU A 14 12.68 5.86 -32.37
N LYS A 15 12.42 6.89 -33.17
CA LYS A 15 13.24 7.17 -34.36
C LYS A 15 14.56 7.80 -33.91
N GLU A 16 15.63 7.42 -34.60
CA GLU A 16 16.94 8.05 -34.42
C GLU A 16 16.85 9.51 -34.85
N GLU A 17 17.34 10.42 -34.01
CA GLU A 17 17.38 11.84 -34.32
C GLU A 17 18.61 12.17 -35.19
N PRO A 18 18.52 13.10 -36.16
CA PRO A 18 19.63 13.43 -37.05
C PRO A 18 20.81 14.08 -36.32
N GLU A 19 22.05 13.80 -36.78
CA GLU A 19 23.33 14.11 -36.11
C GLU A 19 23.67 15.60 -35.87
N ALA A 20 22.81 16.56 -36.25
CA ALA A 20 23.15 17.98 -36.19
C ALA A 20 22.40 18.75 -35.08
N GLY A 21 23.06 18.91 -33.91
CA GLY A 21 22.75 19.95 -32.92
C GLY A 21 22.39 19.44 -31.50
N PRO A 22 22.36 20.34 -30.49
CA PRO A 22 21.91 19.98 -29.15
C PRO A 22 20.44 19.56 -29.17
N GLN A 23 20.20 18.26 -28.99
CA GLN A 23 18.88 17.67 -29.03
C GLN A 23 18.19 17.79 -27.68
N VAL A 24 16.96 18.32 -27.68
CA VAL A 24 16.08 18.30 -26.52
C VAL A 24 15.21 17.05 -26.65
N PRO A 25 15.20 16.14 -25.66
CA PRO A 25 14.41 14.92 -25.75
C PRO A 25 12.92 15.26 -25.93
N ARG A 26 12.32 14.78 -27.02
CA ARG A 26 10.89 14.97 -27.30
C ARG A 26 10.05 13.93 -26.56
N PRO A 27 9.02 14.33 -25.79
CA PRO A 27 8.10 13.38 -25.19
C PRO A 27 7.38 12.57 -26.28
N THR A 28 7.35 11.25 -26.14
CA THR A 28 6.61 10.36 -27.05
C THR A 28 5.41 9.79 -26.31
N LEU A 29 4.24 9.84 -26.95
CA LEU A 29 3.03 9.23 -26.43
C LEU A 29 2.95 7.78 -26.91
N MET A 30 2.65 6.86 -25.99
CA MET A 30 2.49 5.45 -26.28
C MET A 30 1.24 4.92 -25.61
N THR A 31 0.43 4.16 -26.34
CA THR A 31 -0.70 3.43 -25.75
C THR A 31 -0.16 2.33 -24.85
N ALA A 32 -0.56 2.35 -23.59
CA ALA A 32 -0.14 1.38 -22.60
C ALA A 32 -1.33 0.88 -21.78
N VAL A 33 -1.24 -0.36 -21.31
CA VAL A 33 -2.17 -0.90 -20.33
C VAL A 33 -1.73 -0.45 -18.94
N SER A 34 -2.65 0.15 -18.18
CA SER A 34 -2.35 0.60 -16.82
C SER A 34 -2.00 -0.58 -15.91
N LYS A 35 -0.94 -0.41 -15.12
CA LYS A 35 -0.50 -1.37 -14.13
C LYS A 35 0.04 -0.62 -12.93
N THR A 36 -0.52 -0.88 -11.75
CA THR A 36 -0.09 -0.24 -10.50
C THR A 36 1.34 -0.66 -10.15
N PHE A 37 2.17 0.35 -9.86
CA PHE A 37 3.50 0.25 -9.30
C PHE A 37 3.65 1.25 -8.17
N CYS A 38 4.54 0.94 -7.24
CA CYS A 38 4.75 1.71 -6.02
C CYS A 38 6.13 2.38 -6.08
N PRO A 39 6.22 3.72 -6.10
CA PRO A 39 7.50 4.41 -6.00
C PRO A 39 8.22 4.05 -4.69
N ALA A 40 9.48 3.63 -4.80
CA ALA A 40 10.27 3.15 -3.66
C ALA A 40 10.44 4.18 -2.52
N HIS A 41 10.34 5.47 -2.82
CA HIS A 41 10.47 6.52 -1.83
C HIS A 41 9.20 6.72 -0.97
N LYS A 42 8.03 6.25 -1.42
CA LYS A 42 6.75 6.41 -0.71
C LYS A 42 6.48 5.27 0.29
N SER A 43 5.71 5.56 1.33
CA SER A 43 5.25 4.61 2.35
C SER A 43 3.79 4.21 2.15
N TYR A 44 3.47 2.97 2.52
CA TYR A 44 2.13 2.39 2.34
C TYR A 44 1.60 1.84 3.65
N ILE A 45 0.41 2.29 4.03
CA ILE A 45 -0.24 1.94 5.29
C ILE A 45 -1.33 0.91 5.02
N ILE A 46 -1.32 -0.19 5.76
CA ILE A 46 -2.38 -1.21 5.72
C ILE A 46 -2.89 -1.42 7.13
N THR A 47 -4.09 -0.91 7.43
CA THR A 47 -4.72 -1.19 8.73
C THR A 47 -5.25 -2.62 8.74
N GLY A 48 -5.07 -3.34 9.84
CA GLY A 48 -5.32 -4.79 9.82
C GLY A 48 -4.34 -5.55 8.92
N GLY A 49 -3.16 -4.99 8.64
CA GLY A 49 -2.15 -5.53 7.73
C GLY A 49 -1.57 -6.89 8.14
N LEU A 50 -1.81 -7.35 9.38
CA LEU A 50 -1.47 -8.69 9.85
C LEU A 50 -2.61 -9.72 9.75
N GLY A 51 -3.78 -9.31 9.27
CA GLY A 51 -4.87 -10.23 8.91
C GLY A 51 -4.55 -10.99 7.63
N GLY A 52 -5.30 -12.07 7.34
CA GLY A 52 -5.05 -12.93 6.18
C GLY A 52 -4.94 -12.14 4.86
N PHE A 53 -5.96 -11.36 4.52
CA PHE A 53 -5.95 -10.53 3.30
C PHE A 53 -4.93 -9.37 3.38
N GLY A 54 -4.71 -8.80 4.56
CA GLY A 54 -3.74 -7.71 4.76
C GLY A 54 -2.31 -8.13 4.43
N LEU A 55 -1.94 -9.37 4.78
CA LEU A 55 -0.62 -9.93 4.45
C LEU A 55 -0.47 -10.17 2.95
N GLU A 56 -1.53 -10.62 2.27
CA GLU A 56 -1.49 -10.82 0.81
C GLU A 56 -1.45 -9.49 0.06
N LEU A 57 -2.19 -8.46 0.52
CA LEU A 57 -2.06 -7.11 -0.04
C LEU A 57 -0.66 -6.55 0.17
N ALA A 58 -0.08 -6.71 1.36
CA ALA A 58 1.30 -6.31 1.63
C ALA A 58 2.29 -7.02 0.70
N HIS A 59 2.15 -8.34 0.52
CA HIS A 59 2.96 -9.12 -0.40
C HIS A 59 2.84 -8.59 -1.83
N TRP A 60 1.61 -8.36 -2.29
CA TRP A 60 1.34 -7.82 -3.61
C TRP A 60 1.95 -6.43 -3.81
N LEU A 61 1.86 -5.53 -2.82
CA LEU A 61 2.49 -4.20 -2.86
C LEU A 61 4.02 -4.29 -2.96
N VAL A 62 4.65 -5.22 -2.23
CA VAL A 62 6.10 -5.48 -2.37
C VAL A 62 6.43 -5.92 -3.79
N LEU A 63 5.63 -6.83 -4.39
CA LEU A 63 5.79 -7.24 -5.79
C LEU A 63 5.54 -6.09 -6.78
N ARG A 64 4.80 -5.05 -6.38
CA ARG A 64 4.60 -3.81 -7.15
C ARG A 64 5.66 -2.74 -6.89
N GLY A 65 6.65 -3.01 -6.06
CA GLY A 65 7.80 -2.13 -5.82
C GLY A 65 7.77 -1.36 -4.49
N ALA A 66 6.78 -1.59 -3.63
CA ALA A 66 6.72 -0.93 -2.33
C ALA A 66 7.91 -1.35 -1.46
N GLN A 67 8.70 -0.37 -0.99
CA GLN A 67 9.85 -0.61 -0.12
C GLN A 67 9.60 -0.23 1.34
N LYS A 68 8.47 0.42 1.64
CA LYS A 68 8.17 0.98 2.96
C LYS A 68 6.72 0.64 3.32
N LEU A 69 6.54 -0.27 4.27
CA LEU A 69 5.24 -0.75 4.71
C LEU A 69 5.00 -0.42 6.19
N VAL A 70 3.81 0.07 6.50
CA VAL A 70 3.29 0.19 7.86
C VAL A 70 2.06 -0.70 8.00
N LEU A 71 2.21 -1.80 8.76
CA LEU A 71 1.16 -2.78 8.98
C LEU A 71 0.58 -2.57 10.38
N THR A 72 -0.70 -2.26 10.48
CA THR A 72 -1.33 -2.08 11.80
C THR A 72 -2.04 -3.33 12.29
N SER A 73 -1.93 -3.59 13.59
CA SER A 73 -2.66 -4.63 14.30
C SER A 73 -2.75 -4.25 15.77
N ARG A 74 -3.93 -4.37 16.38
CA ARG A 74 -4.15 -4.09 17.81
C ARG A 74 -3.19 -4.89 18.71
N SER A 75 -2.83 -6.09 18.28
CA SER A 75 -2.04 -7.04 19.07
C SER A 75 -0.62 -7.21 18.54
N GLY A 76 -0.22 -6.52 17.46
CA GLY A 76 1.03 -6.82 16.76
C GLY A 76 1.07 -8.25 16.19
N ILE A 77 2.29 -8.80 16.04
CA ILE A 77 2.53 -10.15 15.54
C ILE A 77 2.15 -11.18 16.62
N ARG A 78 1.33 -12.17 16.24
CA ARG A 78 0.85 -13.24 17.12
C ARG A 78 0.98 -14.64 16.53
N THR A 79 1.18 -14.78 15.22
CA THR A 79 1.29 -16.09 14.56
C THR A 79 2.65 -16.29 13.90
N GLY A 80 3.08 -17.55 13.78
CA GLY A 80 4.32 -17.90 13.08
C GLY A 80 4.29 -17.49 11.59
N TYR A 81 3.11 -17.54 10.95
CA TYR A 81 2.94 -17.09 9.57
C TYR A 81 3.19 -15.58 9.42
N GLN A 82 2.59 -14.76 10.29
CA GLN A 82 2.82 -13.31 10.32
C GLN A 82 4.30 -12.99 10.52
N ALA A 83 4.94 -13.65 11.50
CA ALA A 83 6.35 -13.47 11.80
C ALA A 83 7.24 -13.84 10.60
N LYS A 84 6.91 -14.92 9.90
CA LYS A 84 7.61 -15.37 8.68
C LYS A 84 7.50 -14.34 7.57
N GLN A 85 6.29 -13.86 7.24
CA GLN A 85 6.09 -12.89 6.16
C GLN A 85 6.85 -11.58 6.42
N VAL A 86 6.69 -11.00 7.62
CA VAL A 86 7.38 -9.74 7.99
C VAL A 86 8.91 -9.90 7.95
N ARG A 87 9.43 -11.04 8.44
CA ARG A 87 10.87 -11.33 8.38
C ARG A 87 11.36 -11.48 6.94
N GLU A 88 10.59 -12.12 6.08
CA GLU A 88 10.99 -12.36 4.70
C GLU A 88 11.03 -11.06 3.89
N TRP A 89 10.04 -10.18 4.04
CA TRP A 89 10.09 -8.84 3.42
C TRP A 89 11.28 -8.02 3.90
N ARG A 90 11.59 -8.06 5.21
CA ARG A 90 12.78 -7.39 5.75
C ARG A 90 14.08 -7.96 5.16
N ARG A 91 14.18 -9.29 4.96
CA ARG A 91 15.33 -9.91 4.28
C ARG A 91 15.47 -9.47 2.82
N GLN A 92 14.35 -9.16 2.17
CA GLN A 92 14.32 -8.60 0.81
C GLN A 92 14.63 -7.10 0.77
N GLY A 93 14.95 -6.48 1.91
CA GLY A 93 15.29 -5.05 2.01
C GLY A 93 14.09 -4.12 2.19
N VAL A 94 12.87 -4.65 2.34
CA VAL A 94 11.68 -3.84 2.60
C VAL A 94 11.70 -3.35 4.05
N GLN A 95 11.52 -2.05 4.25
CA GLN A 95 11.31 -1.45 5.56
C GLN A 95 9.88 -1.73 6.01
N VAL A 96 9.72 -2.65 6.97
CA VAL A 96 8.40 -3.03 7.50
C VAL A 96 8.29 -2.61 8.96
N LEU A 97 7.38 -1.67 9.23
CA LEU A 97 6.95 -1.27 10.56
C LEU A 97 5.66 -1.98 10.93
N VAL A 98 5.63 -2.65 12.09
CA VAL A 98 4.39 -3.17 12.67
C VAL A 98 3.95 -2.21 13.76
N SER A 99 2.80 -1.57 13.55
CA SER A 99 2.25 -0.54 14.43
C SER A 99 1.04 -1.06 15.20
N THR A 100 0.90 -0.62 16.45
CA THR A 100 -0.30 -0.83 17.27
C THR A 100 -1.23 0.39 17.31
N SER A 101 -0.90 1.46 16.57
CA SER A 101 -1.72 2.66 16.46
C SER A 101 -3.11 2.35 15.88
N ASN A 102 -4.15 2.82 16.56
CA ASN A 102 -5.55 2.55 16.21
C ASN A 102 -6.20 3.78 15.55
N ALA A 103 -6.48 3.69 14.25
CA ALA A 103 -7.10 4.77 13.48
C ALA A 103 -8.54 5.13 13.90
N SER A 104 -9.19 4.33 14.75
CA SER A 104 -10.55 4.62 15.24
C SER A 104 -10.62 5.87 16.13
N SER A 105 -9.48 6.34 16.66
CA SER A 105 -9.35 7.66 17.30
C SER A 105 -8.56 8.62 16.41
N LEU A 106 -8.85 9.92 16.52
CA LEU A 106 -8.18 10.94 15.72
C LEU A 106 -6.67 11.00 16.01
N ASP A 107 -6.29 10.91 17.29
CA ASP A 107 -4.87 10.91 17.67
C ASP A 107 -4.16 9.63 17.24
N GLY A 108 -4.85 8.49 17.28
CA GLY A 108 -4.29 7.24 16.74
C GLY A 108 -4.08 7.30 15.23
N ALA A 109 -4.97 7.95 14.48
CA ALA A 109 -4.79 8.19 13.06
C ALA A 109 -3.61 9.16 12.78
N ARG A 110 -3.47 10.24 13.57
CA ARG A 110 -2.32 11.16 13.48
C ARG A 110 -1.00 10.45 13.73
N ASN A 111 -0.93 9.65 14.79
CA ASN A 111 0.26 8.88 15.13
C ASN A 111 0.61 7.89 14.02
N LEU A 112 -0.37 7.17 13.48
CA LEU A 112 -0.16 6.24 12.39
C LEU A 112 0.40 6.92 11.12
N ILE A 113 -0.13 8.08 10.76
CA ILE A 113 0.35 8.85 9.61
C ILE A 113 1.75 9.42 9.87
N ALA A 114 2.02 9.88 11.09
CA ALA A 114 3.35 10.35 11.49
C ALA A 114 4.39 9.23 11.43
N GLU A 115 4.07 8.03 11.95
CA GLU A 115 4.92 6.83 11.87
C GLU A 115 5.27 6.47 10.43
N ALA A 116 4.28 6.48 9.52
CA ALA A 116 4.51 6.21 8.10
C ALA A 116 5.37 7.29 7.44
N SER A 117 5.13 8.56 7.79
CA SER A 117 5.88 9.71 7.27
C SER A 117 7.36 9.68 7.67
N GLN A 118 7.72 9.04 8.80
CA GLN A 118 9.12 8.81 9.16
C GLN A 118 9.85 7.87 8.19
N LEU A 119 9.13 6.94 7.54
CA LEU A 119 9.70 6.08 6.51
C LEU A 119 9.80 6.83 5.17
N GLY A 120 8.78 7.62 4.83
CA GLY A 120 8.73 8.45 3.62
C GLY A 120 7.31 8.97 3.37
N PRO A 121 7.11 9.84 2.36
CA PRO A 121 5.80 10.40 2.03
C PRO A 121 4.74 9.31 1.87
N VAL A 122 3.56 9.49 2.47
CA VAL A 122 2.49 8.48 2.42
C VAL A 122 1.90 8.45 1.01
N GLY A 123 2.10 7.34 0.30
CA GLY A 123 1.63 7.13 -1.07
C GLY A 123 0.41 6.22 -1.18
N GLY A 124 0.01 5.54 -0.11
CA GLY A 124 -1.23 4.75 -0.11
C GLY A 124 -1.71 4.36 1.28
N VAL A 125 -3.03 4.32 1.46
CA VAL A 125 -3.69 3.94 2.71
C VAL A 125 -4.80 2.93 2.41
N PHE A 126 -4.72 1.76 3.02
CA PHE A 126 -5.68 0.67 2.83
C PHE A 126 -6.34 0.30 4.17
N ASN A 127 -7.65 0.53 4.30
CA ASN A 127 -8.38 0.24 5.53
C ASN A 127 -8.95 -1.19 5.56
N LEU A 128 -8.14 -2.16 5.96
CA LEU A 128 -8.55 -3.58 6.05
C LEU A 128 -8.89 -4.03 7.49
N ALA A 129 -8.77 -3.14 8.48
CA ALA A 129 -9.18 -3.45 9.85
C ALA A 129 -10.67 -3.80 9.91
N VAL A 130 -11.00 -4.87 10.65
CA VAL A 130 -12.38 -5.32 10.84
C VAL A 130 -12.50 -6.03 12.19
N VAL A 131 -13.67 -5.86 12.81
CA VAL A 131 -14.14 -6.63 13.96
C VAL A 131 -15.53 -7.14 13.58
N LEU A 132 -15.80 -8.41 13.86
CA LEU A 132 -17.10 -9.02 13.62
C LEU A 132 -17.81 -9.25 14.96
N ARG A 133 -19.12 -8.99 14.94
CA ARG A 133 -20.08 -9.18 16.03
C ARG A 133 -21.36 -9.74 15.44
N ASP A 134 -21.22 -10.84 14.72
CA ASP A 134 -22.31 -11.42 13.96
C ASP A 134 -23.37 -11.98 14.92
N ALA A 135 -24.59 -11.48 14.79
CA ALA A 135 -25.76 -12.05 15.45
C ALA A 135 -27.02 -11.68 14.66
N VAL A 136 -28.07 -12.48 14.84
CA VAL A 136 -29.43 -12.10 14.41
C VAL A 136 -29.87 -10.80 15.10
N LEU A 137 -30.81 -10.07 14.50
CA LEU A 137 -31.20 -8.73 14.96
C LEU A 137 -31.66 -8.71 16.44
N GLU A 138 -32.40 -9.73 16.87
CA GLU A 138 -32.85 -9.89 18.26
C GLU A 138 -31.70 -10.05 19.27
N ASN A 139 -30.54 -10.51 18.82
CA ASN A 139 -29.33 -10.71 19.64
C ASN A 139 -28.27 -9.62 19.40
N GLN A 140 -28.59 -8.60 18.61
CA GLN A 140 -27.72 -7.43 18.46
C GLN A 140 -27.89 -6.46 19.61
N THR A 141 -26.80 -5.76 19.91
CA THR A 141 -26.79 -4.68 20.91
C THR A 141 -26.19 -3.41 20.31
N PRO A 142 -26.51 -2.23 20.86
CA PRO A 142 -25.86 -0.98 20.46
C PRO A 142 -24.33 -1.04 20.55
N GLU A 143 -23.78 -1.77 21.52
CA GLU A 143 -22.34 -1.94 21.72
C GLU A 143 -21.72 -2.77 20.60
N PHE A 144 -22.38 -3.86 20.18
CA PHE A 144 -21.94 -4.65 19.03
C PHE A 144 -21.92 -3.82 17.76
N PHE A 145 -22.95 -3.01 17.53
CA PHE A 145 -23.03 -2.11 16.39
C PHE A 145 -21.91 -1.05 16.43
N GLN A 146 -21.61 -0.48 17.59
CA GLN A 146 -20.49 0.44 17.75
C GLN A 146 -19.13 -0.23 17.50
N ASP A 147 -18.95 -1.46 17.99
CA ASP A 147 -17.69 -2.20 17.86
C ASP A 147 -17.34 -2.52 16.41
N VAL A 148 -18.32 -2.92 15.59
CA VAL A 148 -18.09 -3.20 14.15
C VAL A 148 -17.85 -1.92 13.35
N ASN A 149 -18.45 -0.80 13.76
CA ASN A 149 -18.31 0.49 13.08
C ASN A 149 -16.97 1.16 13.35
N LYS A 150 -16.41 1.06 14.57
CA LYS A 150 -15.13 1.71 14.94
C LYS A 150 -14.00 1.54 13.90
N PRO A 151 -13.60 0.32 13.49
CA PRO A 151 -12.49 0.14 12.55
C PRO A 151 -12.82 0.56 11.11
N LYS A 152 -14.10 0.61 10.72
CA LYS A 152 -14.54 0.93 9.36
C LYS A 152 -14.98 2.38 9.23
N TYR A 153 -16.05 2.78 9.90
CA TYR A 153 -16.57 4.14 9.83
C TYR A 153 -15.63 5.13 10.52
N SER A 154 -15.44 5.01 11.84
CA SER A 154 -14.63 5.99 12.61
C SER A 154 -13.18 6.01 12.14
N GLY A 155 -12.61 4.83 11.87
CA GLY A 155 -11.29 4.68 11.27
C GLY A 155 -11.14 5.42 9.95
N THR A 156 -12.09 5.24 9.02
CA THR A 156 -12.04 5.90 7.71
C THR A 156 -12.22 7.41 7.81
N VAL A 157 -13.13 7.89 8.66
CA VAL A 157 -13.35 9.34 8.88
C VAL A 157 -12.08 10.01 9.42
N ASN A 158 -11.42 9.38 10.40
CA ASN A 158 -10.19 9.94 10.95
C ASN A 158 -9.04 9.89 9.92
N LEU A 159 -8.90 8.79 9.20
CA LEU A 159 -7.88 8.67 8.16
C LEU A 159 -8.10 9.73 7.07
N ASP A 160 -9.33 9.92 6.57
CA ASP A 160 -9.67 10.96 5.59
C ASP A 160 -9.28 12.36 6.09
N ARG A 161 -9.64 12.69 7.33
CA ARG A 161 -9.31 14.00 7.92
C ARG A 161 -7.79 14.22 7.99
N VAL A 162 -7.04 13.21 8.42
CA VAL A 162 -5.59 13.34 8.62
C VAL A 162 -4.84 13.30 7.29
N THR A 163 -5.24 12.44 6.34
CA THR A 163 -4.57 12.35 5.03
C THR A 163 -4.71 13.63 4.23
N ARG A 164 -5.88 14.27 4.22
CA ARG A 164 -6.07 15.60 3.58
C ARG A 164 -5.20 16.69 4.20
N ALA A 165 -4.93 16.59 5.50
CA ALA A 165 -4.15 17.59 6.22
C ALA A 165 -2.63 17.42 6.06
N ALA A 166 -2.15 16.18 5.88
CA ALA A 166 -0.73 15.86 6.04
C ALA A 166 -0.12 14.90 5.00
N CYS A 167 -0.87 14.42 4.01
CA CYS A 167 -0.37 13.48 2.99
C CYS A 167 -0.47 14.08 1.57
N PRO A 168 0.38 15.05 1.20
CA PRO A 168 0.31 15.71 -0.11
C PRO A 168 0.70 14.81 -1.31
N GLU A 169 1.36 13.68 -1.06
CA GLU A 169 1.81 12.72 -2.08
C GLU A 169 0.99 11.42 -2.11
N LEU A 170 -0.21 11.43 -1.53
CA LEU A 170 -1.11 10.28 -1.58
C LEU A 170 -1.63 10.09 -3.02
N ASP A 171 -1.42 8.89 -3.58
CA ASP A 171 -1.91 8.49 -4.91
C ASP A 171 -3.33 7.90 -4.83
#